data_AF-A0A942MTE4-F1
#
_entry.id   AF-A0A942MTE4-F1
#
_cell.length_a   1.000
_cell.length_b   1.000
_cell.length_c   1.000
_cell.angle_alpha   90.00
_cell.angle_beta   90.00
_cell.angle_gamma   90.00
#
_symmetry.space_group_name_H-M   'P 1'
#
loop_
_entity.id
_entity.type
_entity.pdbx_description
1 polymer ?
#
loop_
_entity_poly.entity_id
_entity_poly.type
_entity_poly.pdbx_seq_one_letter_code
_entity_poly.pdbx_strand_id
1 'polypeptide(L)'
;MNTATNQSTAPATAGQINITLDDIIPSSDVPKKYPHLYSEKSWRWAVVQRKNNGLSRAFHKVGKTLFVNTRVLAECIVSNKDT
;
A
#
# COMPACT_ATOMS: atom_id res chain seq x y z
N MET A 1 9.10 -35.04 -26.22
CA MET A 1 8.69 -34.55 -24.89
C MET A 1 9.45 -33.26 -24.69
N ASN A 2 8.82 -32.12 -24.96
CA ASN A 2 9.53 -30.85 -25.11
C ASN A 2 9.12 -29.92 -23.98
N THR A 3 10.07 -29.64 -23.11
CA THR A 3 10.09 -28.62 -22.08
C THR A 3 9.86 -27.23 -22.67
N ALA A 4 8.88 -26.49 -22.12
CA ALA A 4 8.73 -25.06 -22.35
C ALA A 4 8.90 -24.31 -21.03
N THR A 5 10.14 -23.97 -20.70
CA THR A 5 10.50 -23.05 -19.63
C THR A 5 10.45 -21.63 -20.21
N ASN A 6 9.30 -20.97 -20.13
CA ASN A 6 9.21 -19.54 -20.45
C ASN A 6 9.63 -18.73 -19.22
N GLN A 7 10.95 -18.56 -19.03
CA GLN A 7 11.47 -17.49 -18.20
C GLN A 7 11.44 -16.20 -19.03
N SER A 8 10.45 -15.35 -18.75
CA SER A 8 10.41 -13.98 -19.25
C SER A 8 11.43 -13.16 -18.48
N THR A 9 12.63 -13.00 -19.05
CA THR A 9 13.68 -12.10 -18.55
C THR A 9 13.31 -10.64 -18.82
N ALA A 10 12.53 -10.06 -17.91
CA ALA A 10 12.52 -8.61 -17.68
C ALA A 10 13.61 -8.27 -16.64
N PRO A 11 14.36 -7.16 -16.79
CA PRO A 11 15.42 -6.81 -15.86
C PRO A 11 14.83 -6.60 -14.47
N ALA A 12 15.48 -7.19 -13.45
CA ALA A 12 15.11 -7.04 -12.05
C ALA A 12 15.39 -5.60 -11.60
N THR A 13 14.39 -4.72 -11.79
CA THR A 13 14.33 -3.41 -11.16
C THR A 13 14.29 -3.61 -9.65
N ALA A 14 15.18 -2.93 -8.92
CA ALA A 14 15.33 -3.05 -7.47
C ALA A 14 13.99 -3.08 -6.72
N GLY A 15 13.75 -4.15 -5.96
CA GLY A 15 12.77 -4.20 -4.88
C GLY A 15 11.31 -4.48 -5.26
N GLN A 16 11.03 -5.51 -6.08
CA GLN A 16 9.64 -6.00 -6.21
C GLN A 16 9.14 -6.55 -4.88
N ILE A 17 8.28 -5.78 -4.23
CA ILE A 17 7.60 -6.19 -3.01
C ILE A 17 6.47 -7.13 -3.42
N ASN A 18 6.57 -8.39 -3.00
CA ASN A 18 5.48 -9.34 -3.13
C ASN A 18 4.31 -8.85 -2.28
N ILE A 19 3.37 -8.18 -2.93
CA ILE A 19 2.10 -7.74 -2.37
C ILE A 19 1.16 -8.93 -2.39
N THR A 20 0.68 -9.33 -1.21
CA THR A 20 -0.30 -10.39 -1.06
C THR A 20 -1.66 -9.80 -0.68
N LEU A 21 -2.74 -10.58 -0.85
CA LEU A 21 -4.07 -10.15 -0.41
C LEU A 21 -4.14 -9.97 1.12
N ASP A 22 -3.29 -10.67 1.87
CA ASP A 22 -3.21 -10.57 3.34
C ASP A 22 -2.70 -9.20 3.81
N ASP A 23 -2.01 -8.46 2.93
CA ASP A 23 -1.52 -7.11 3.19
C ASP A 23 -2.61 -6.04 2.99
N ILE A 24 -3.82 -6.43 2.56
CA ILE A 24 -4.91 -5.51 2.22
C ILE A 24 -5.96 -5.50 3.33
N ILE A 25 -6.19 -4.33 3.91
CA ILE A 25 -7.26 -4.14 4.91
C ILE A 25 -8.23 -3.04 4.48
N PRO A 26 -9.48 -3.04 4.96
CA PRO A 26 -10.36 -1.89 4.80
C PRO A 26 -9.69 -0.64 5.38
N SER A 27 -9.80 0.48 4.66
CA SER A 27 -9.24 1.76 5.11
C SER A 27 -9.74 2.17 6.49
N SER A 28 -10.95 1.77 6.87
CA SER A 28 -11.52 2.03 8.20
C SER A 28 -10.82 1.30 9.35
N ASP A 29 -10.06 0.24 9.07
CA ASP A 29 -9.42 -0.58 10.10
C ASP A 29 -7.95 -0.20 10.36
N VAL A 30 -7.36 0.66 9.52
CA VAL A 30 -6.01 1.20 9.70
C VAL A 30 -5.79 1.81 11.09
N PRO A 31 -6.62 2.75 11.61
CA PRO A 31 -6.40 3.35 12.93
C PRO A 31 -6.59 2.35 14.08
N LYS A 32 -7.38 1.28 13.88
CA LYS A 32 -7.53 0.21 14.87
C LYS A 32 -6.30 -0.70 14.91
N LYS A 33 -5.74 -1.01 13.74
CA LYS A 33 -4.55 -1.87 13.60
C LYS A 33 -3.25 -1.14 13.96
N TYR A 34 -3.18 0.17 13.69
CA TYR A 34 -2.01 1.01 13.93
C TYR A 34 -2.38 2.27 14.74
N PRO A 35 -2.90 2.13 15.98
CA PRO A 35 -3.36 3.26 16.77
C PRO A 35 -2.22 4.22 17.19
N HIS A 36 -0.99 3.71 17.20
CA HIS A 36 0.22 4.50 17.48
C HIS A 36 0.67 5.35 16.28
N LEU A 37 0.27 4.99 15.05
CA LEU A 37 0.56 5.79 13.85
C LEU A 37 -0.56 6.78 13.56
N TYR A 38 -1.81 6.34 13.69
CA TYR A 38 -2.95 7.17 13.36
C TYR A 38 -4.07 7.02 14.40
N SER A 39 -4.52 8.16 14.94
CA SER A 39 -5.87 8.29 15.47
C SER A 39 -6.90 8.34 14.34
N GLU A 40 -8.16 8.02 14.63
CA GLU A 40 -9.28 8.12 13.67
C GLU A 40 -9.32 9.46 12.93
N LYS A 41 -9.17 10.58 13.67
CA LYS A 41 -9.18 11.93 13.10
C LYS A 41 -7.98 12.16 12.16
N SER A 42 -6.78 11.81 12.61
CA SER A 42 -5.56 11.99 11.80
C SER A 42 -5.58 11.10 10.55
N TRP A 43 -6.13 9.90 10.66
CA TRP A 43 -6.29 9.00 9.53
C TRP A 43 -7.26 9.56 8.50
N ARG A 44 -8.44 10.03 8.93
CA ARG A 44 -9.42 10.65 8.02
C ARG A 44 -8.80 11.82 7.26
N TRP A 45 -8.01 12.66 7.94
CA TRP A 45 -7.26 13.73 7.28
C TRP A 45 -6.25 13.18 6.27
N ALA A 46 -5.47 12.17 6.64
CA ALA A 46 -4.48 11.53 5.76
C ALA A 46 -5.12 10.93 4.50
N VAL A 47 -6.27 10.29 4.64
CA VAL A 47 -7.05 9.73 3.52
C VAL A 47 -7.54 10.84 2.58
N VAL A 48 -8.06 11.94 3.12
CA VAL A 48 -8.50 13.10 2.31
C VAL A 48 -7.32 13.70 1.54
N GLN A 49 -6.18 13.85 2.22
CA GLN A 49 -4.96 14.43 1.64
C GLN A 49 -4.08 13.40 0.92
N ARG A 50 -4.54 12.17 0.69
CA ARG A 50 -3.72 11.06 0.17
C ARG A 50 -2.96 11.36 -1.12
N LYS A 51 -3.50 12.25 -1.96
CA LYS A 51 -2.86 12.69 -3.21
C LYS A 51 -1.71 13.66 -2.97
N ASN A 52 -1.77 14.44 -1.90
CA ASN A 52 -0.83 15.52 -1.58
C ASN A 52 0.25 15.07 -0.61
N ASN A 53 -0.03 14.10 0.26
CA ASN A 53 0.90 13.56 1.25
C ASN A 53 1.56 12.25 0.78
N GLY A 54 1.56 11.95 -0.53
CA GLY A 54 2.24 10.78 -1.09
C GLY A 54 1.65 9.40 -0.74
N LEU A 55 0.53 9.33 -0.02
CA LEU A 55 -0.06 8.04 0.41
C LEU A 55 -0.90 7.36 -0.68
N SER A 56 -1.21 8.05 -1.77
CA SER A 56 -2.19 7.61 -2.80
C SER A 56 -1.95 6.19 -3.32
N ARG A 57 -0.67 5.79 -3.47
CA ARG A 57 -0.26 4.46 -3.94
C ARG A 57 -0.75 3.32 -3.05
N ALA A 58 -0.93 3.56 -1.76
CA ALA A 58 -1.36 2.53 -0.82
C ALA A 58 -2.86 2.23 -0.91
N PHE A 59 -3.66 3.08 -1.57
CA PHE A 59 -5.11 2.98 -1.57
C PHE A 59 -5.66 2.34 -2.85
N HIS A 60 -6.55 1.37 -2.67
CA HIS A 60 -7.25 0.70 -3.77
C HIS A 60 -8.76 0.72 -3.54
N LYS A 61 -9.52 1.14 -4.55
CA LYS A 61 -10.99 1.15 -4.47
C LYS A 61 -11.54 -0.10 -5.15
N VAL A 62 -12.30 -0.90 -4.40
CA VAL A 62 -12.99 -2.10 -4.92
C VAL A 62 -14.48 -1.91 -4.65
N GLY A 63 -15.24 -1.67 -5.72
CA GLY A 63 -16.64 -1.26 -5.62
C GLY A 63 -16.78 0.06 -4.85
N LYS A 64 -17.54 0.03 -3.73
CA LYS A 64 -17.75 1.19 -2.86
C LYS A 64 -16.74 1.29 -1.71
N THR A 65 -15.95 0.23 -1.48
CA THR A 65 -15.06 0.15 -0.33
C THR A 65 -13.65 0.58 -0.71
N LEU A 66 -13.02 1.35 0.18
CA LEU A 66 -11.63 1.77 0.07
C LEU A 66 -10.78 0.83 0.91
N PHE A 67 -9.81 0.19 0.27
CA PHE A 67 -8.84 -0.69 0.88
C PHE A 67 -7.46 -0.05 0.90
N VAL A 68 -6.61 -0.53 1.79
CA VAL A 68 -5.25 -0.08 1.99
C VAL A 68 -4.32 -1.28 1.99
N ASN A 69 -3.31 -1.22 1.15
CA ASN A 69 -2.16 -2.12 1.27
C ASN A 69 -1.23 -1.59 2.37
N THR A 70 -1.11 -2.32 3.47
CA THR A 70 -0.34 -1.84 4.63
C THR A 70 1.17 -1.82 4.38
N ARG A 71 1.67 -2.63 3.46
CA ARG A 71 3.08 -2.67 3.10
C ARG A 71 3.47 -1.45 2.26
N VAL A 72 2.66 -1.14 1.25
CA VAL A 72 2.82 0.08 0.44
C VAL A 72 2.58 1.34 1.29
N LEU A 73 1.66 1.28 2.27
CA LEU A 73 1.48 2.38 3.22
C LEU A 73 2.76 2.66 4.00
N ALA A 74 3.45 1.63 4.48
CA ALA A 74 4.72 1.79 5.19
C ALA A 74 5.80 2.42 4.30
N GLU A 75 5.93 1.99 3.04
CA GLU A 75 6.82 2.64 2.07
C GLU A 75 6.50 4.13 1.90
N CYS A 76 5.23 4.46 1.66
CA CYS A 76 4.80 5.83 1.49
C CYS A 76 5.14 6.70 2.71
N ILE A 77 5.04 6.16 3.93
CA ILE A 77 5.40 6.88 5.16
C ILE A 77 6.91 7.10 5.24
N VAL A 78 7.72 6.09 4.90
CA VAL A 78 9.18 6.20 4.91
C VAL A 78 9.66 7.21 3.87
N SER A 79 9.18 7.12 2.62
CA SER A 79 9.59 8.04 1.55
C SER A 79 9.21 9.50 1.80
N ASN A 80 8.17 9.77 2.60
CA ASN A 80 7.81 11.15 2.99
C ASN A 80 8.67 11.71 4.13
N LYS A 81 9.45 10.89 4.84
CA LYS A 81 10.34 11.38 5.92
C LYS A 81 11.66 11.95 5.41
N ASP A 82 12.04 11.62 4.17
CA ASP A 82 13.32 12.00 3.57
C ASP A 82 13.23 13.27 2.69
N THR A 83 12.09 13.97 2.71
CA THR A 83 11.85 15.28 2.06
C THR A 83 11.55 16.35 3.08
#